data_AF-A0A9E0WEV6-F1
#
_entry.id   AF-A0A9E0WEV6-F1
#
_cell.length_a   1.000
_cell.length_b   1.000
_cell.length_c   1.000
_cell.angle_alpha   90.00
_cell.angle_beta   90.00
_cell.angle_gamma   90.00
#
_symmetry.space_group_name_H-M   'P 1'
#
loop_
_entity.id
_entity.type
_entity.pdbx_description
1 polymer ?
#
loop_
_entity_poly.entity_id
_entity_poly.type
_entity_poly.pdbx_seq_one_letter_code
_entity_poly.pdbx_strand_id
1 'polypeptide(L)'
;GGSRVSIEQFVDDEHHWSVDASELEEGSCADKVAKSLMQSLSTQFEQYVNVSKKVPNEVLSSLTGIDAVGRLMDTIATHLALNVPQKQQILETTDLEARAELLLSLMEGEIDLFQVEKRIRGRVKKQMEKSQREYYLNEQMKAIQKELGDLDEAPNEFEELKGKVAESGMPPEAFEKANGELNKLKMMSPMSAEASVVRGYLDWMINIPWKKRSKVMHNLDRAERVLDQDHYGLDEVKDRILEYLAVQKRVKKLKGPVLCLVGPPGVGKTSLGESIARATNRKFVRMALGGVRDESEIRGHRRTYIGSMPGKILQKLAKVGVKNPLFLLDEIDKMGMDHRGDPASALLEVLDPEQNHTFSDHYLEVDYDLSDIMFVCTSNSMNIPAPLLDRMEVIRIPGYTEGEKMNIAKRYLVPKQFQNNGIKEGEVIIDDEALLSLIRHYTKEAGVRELERQIAKVARKVIRQLATKEIKAPVQITPENVAEYSGVRKYKYGQAEGENRIGQVTGLAWTQVGGELLSIEVVAVPGKGRQVKTGSLGDVMQESIQAATTVVRSRAQILGISGNFHEKFDLHFHVPEGATPKDGPSAGIGMC
;
A
#
# COMPACT_ATOMS: atom_id res chain seq x y z
N GLY A 1 41.75 66.29 37.35
CA GLY A 1 42.41 66.23 38.66
C GLY A 1 43.82 66.74 38.51
N GLY A 2 44.46 67.13 39.63
CA GLY A 2 45.85 67.60 39.63
C GLY A 2 46.86 66.46 39.61
N SER A 3 46.64 65.41 40.40
CA SER A 3 47.51 64.24 40.50
C SER A 3 46.73 62.96 40.81
N ARG A 4 47.33 61.79 40.54
CA ARG A 4 46.79 60.49 40.94
C ARG A 4 47.17 60.22 42.39
N VAL A 5 46.23 59.72 43.17
CA VAL A 5 46.45 59.41 44.59
C VAL A 5 46.00 57.99 44.90
N SER A 6 46.74 57.31 45.76
CA SER A 6 46.31 56.09 46.41
C SER A 6 45.57 56.47 47.68
N ILE A 7 44.36 55.94 47.84
CA ILE A 7 43.59 56.13 49.07
C ILE A 7 44.13 55.14 50.11
N GLU A 8 44.67 55.64 51.21
CA GLU A 8 45.19 54.79 52.29
C GLU A 8 44.09 54.50 53.33
N GLN A 9 43.33 55.52 53.71
CA GLN A 9 42.27 55.37 54.70
C GLN A 9 41.10 56.33 54.44
N PHE A 10 39.88 55.81 54.51
CA PHE A 10 38.67 56.62 54.55
C PHE A 10 38.36 57.00 56.00
N VAL A 11 38.17 58.29 56.25
CA VAL A 11 37.78 58.85 57.54
C VAL A 11 36.38 59.45 57.37
N ASP A 12 35.39 58.77 57.95
CA ASP A 12 33.99 59.20 57.96
C ASP A 12 33.74 60.03 59.22
N ASP A 13 33.55 61.32 59.04
CA ASP A 13 33.17 62.25 60.09
C ASP A 13 31.75 62.66 59.74
N GLU A 14 30.72 62.28 60.50
CA GLU A 14 29.25 62.15 60.18
C GLU A 14 28.58 63.20 59.23
N HIS A 15 29.28 64.28 58.89
CA HIS A 15 28.89 65.36 58.00
C HIS A 15 29.56 65.30 56.60
N HIS A 16 30.71 64.63 56.43
CA HIS A 16 31.43 64.48 55.17
C HIS A 16 32.45 63.33 55.19
N TRP A 17 32.79 62.83 54.00
CA TRP A 17 33.85 61.82 53.85
C TRP A 17 35.16 62.53 53.58
N SER A 18 36.17 62.24 54.39
CA SER A 18 37.55 62.67 54.19
C SER A 18 38.44 61.44 53.95
N VAL A 19 39.57 61.64 53.28
CA VAL A 19 40.41 60.54 52.85
C VAL A 19 41.88 60.92 53.02
N ASP A 20 42.63 60.07 53.70
CA ASP A 20 44.08 60.14 53.71
C ASP A 20 44.59 59.50 52.41
N ALA A 21 45.28 60.30 51.60
CA ALA A 21 45.72 59.88 50.28
C ALA A 21 47.19 60.24 50.05
N SER A 22 47.95 59.29 49.52
CA SER A 22 49.34 59.49 49.10
C SER A 22 49.41 59.69 47.60
N GLU A 23 50.25 60.62 47.16
CA GLU A 23 50.44 60.90 45.74
C GLU A 23 51.19 59.76 45.06
N LEU A 24 50.65 59.27 43.95
CA LEU A 24 51.27 58.22 43.14
C LEU A 24 52.15 58.88 42.07
N GLU A 25 53.44 58.56 42.07
CA GLU A 25 54.35 58.99 41.00
C GLU A 25 53.97 58.33 39.68
N GLU A 26 53.87 59.12 38.61
CA GLU A 26 53.65 58.59 37.26
C GLU A 26 54.92 57.88 36.77
N GLY A 27 54.77 56.69 36.18
CA GLY A 27 55.89 55.99 35.55
C GLY A 27 56.49 56.82 34.41
N SER A 28 57.82 56.80 34.26
CA SER A 28 58.50 57.46 33.15
C SER A 28 58.62 56.52 31.94
N CYS A 29 58.35 57.03 30.75
CA CYS A 29 58.49 56.30 29.48
C CYS A 29 59.55 57.00 28.61
N ALA A 30 60.32 56.23 27.83
CA ALA A 30 61.31 56.80 26.92
C ALA A 30 60.63 57.61 25.80
N ASP A 31 61.16 58.80 25.47
CA ASP A 31 60.57 59.75 24.51
C ASP A 31 60.20 59.15 23.14
N LYS A 32 60.94 58.14 22.67
CA LYS A 32 60.63 57.45 21.40
C LYS A 32 59.39 56.57 21.50
N VAL A 33 59.21 55.86 22.62
CA VAL A 33 58.08 54.96 22.84
C VAL A 33 56.82 55.77 23.12
N ALA A 34 56.95 56.84 23.91
CA ALA A 34 55.90 57.82 24.18
C ALA A 34 55.23 58.36 22.91
N LYS A 35 56.04 58.82 21.92
CA LYS A 35 55.52 59.34 20.64
C LYS A 35 54.80 58.28 19.80
N SER A 36 55.31 57.04 19.80
CA SER A 36 54.67 55.92 19.09
C SER A 36 53.30 55.59 19.68
N LEU A 37 53.21 55.53 21.01
CA LEU A 37 51.95 55.26 21.72
C LEU A 37 50.92 56.37 21.49
N MET A 38 51.33 57.65 21.51
CA MET A 38 50.43 58.78 21.22
C MET A 38 49.84 58.70 19.81
N GLN A 39 50.65 58.30 18.82
CA GLN A 39 50.17 58.15 17.45
C GLN A 39 49.14 57.02 17.35
N SER A 40 49.45 55.84 17.92
CA SER A 40 48.54 54.68 17.93
C SER A 40 47.22 54.98 18.64
N LEU A 41 47.27 55.61 19.82
CA LEU A 41 46.08 56.00 20.58
C LEU A 41 45.21 56.99 19.82
N SER A 42 45.82 57.98 19.17
CA SER A 42 45.10 58.99 18.38
C SER A 42 44.42 58.37 17.16
N THR A 43 45.12 57.50 16.42
CA THR A 43 44.54 56.81 15.24
C THR A 43 43.38 55.89 15.63
N GLN A 44 43.54 55.10 16.70
CA GLN A 44 42.47 54.21 17.15
C GLN A 44 41.25 55.00 17.68
N PHE A 45 41.49 56.16 18.31
CA PHE A 45 40.42 57.00 18.83
C PHE A 45 39.64 57.68 17.69
N GLU A 46 40.32 58.12 16.64
CA GLU A 46 39.67 58.63 15.43
C GLU A 46 38.75 57.58 14.78
N GLN A 47 39.18 56.31 14.72
CA GLN A 47 38.33 55.22 14.25
C GLN A 47 37.09 55.03 15.14
N TYR A 48 37.26 55.05 16.46
CA TYR A 48 36.16 54.95 17.41
C TYR A 48 35.12 56.08 17.26
N VAL A 49 35.56 57.32 17.10
CA VAL A 49 34.66 58.49 16.90
C VAL A 49 33.84 58.31 15.61
N ASN A 50 34.49 57.90 14.51
CA ASN A 50 33.83 57.68 13.22
C ASN A 50 32.75 56.57 13.25
N VAL A 51 32.97 55.52 14.04
CA VAL A 51 32.05 54.38 14.16
C VAL A 51 30.91 54.68 15.14
N SER A 52 31.21 55.25 16.32
CA SER A 52 30.24 55.46 17.38
C SER A 52 29.25 56.60 17.10
N LYS A 53 29.69 57.67 16.41
CA LYS A 53 28.93 58.92 16.15
C LYS A 53 28.31 59.59 17.40
N LYS A 54 28.64 59.11 18.61
CA LYS A 54 28.18 59.66 19.89
C LYS A 54 29.10 60.77 20.40
N VAL A 55 30.37 60.72 20.01
CA VAL A 55 31.37 61.73 20.34
C VAL A 55 31.43 62.76 19.20
N PRO A 56 31.31 64.06 19.47
CA PRO A 56 31.50 65.10 18.45
C PRO A 56 32.92 65.08 17.88
N ASN A 57 33.06 65.31 16.56
CA ASN A 57 34.36 65.37 15.91
C ASN A 57 35.25 66.52 16.42
N GLU A 58 34.67 67.52 17.09
CA GLU A 58 35.39 68.63 17.76
C GLU A 58 36.30 68.14 18.91
N VAL A 59 36.04 66.95 19.47
CA VAL A 59 36.91 66.37 20.49
C VAL A 59 38.26 65.93 19.90
N LEU A 60 38.31 65.52 18.62
CA LEU A 60 39.56 65.12 17.96
C LEU A 60 40.54 66.28 17.83
N SER A 61 40.05 67.50 17.58
CA SER A 61 40.91 68.69 17.50
C SER A 61 41.44 69.15 18.85
N SER A 62 40.83 68.73 19.97
CA SER A 62 41.33 69.02 21.32
C SER A 62 42.48 68.10 21.76
N LEU A 63 42.57 66.90 21.18
CA LEU A 63 43.59 65.90 21.52
C LEU A 63 44.94 66.16 20.83
N THR A 64 44.95 66.85 19.68
CA THR A 64 46.17 67.13 18.91
C THR A 64 47.11 68.12 19.59
N GLY A 65 46.63 68.88 20.58
CA GLY A 65 47.43 69.84 21.35
C GLY A 65 48.00 69.30 22.68
N ILE A 66 47.86 68.01 22.96
CA ILE A 66 48.33 67.40 24.21
C ILE A 66 49.69 66.72 23.97
N ASP A 67 50.76 67.28 24.54
CA ASP A 67 52.12 66.75 24.39
C ASP A 67 52.49 65.62 25.38
N ALA A 68 51.71 65.46 26.46
CA ALA A 68 51.96 64.47 27.50
C ALA A 68 51.10 63.21 27.29
N VAL A 69 51.73 62.04 27.09
CA VAL A 69 51.05 60.75 26.89
C VAL A 69 50.07 60.43 28.01
N GLY A 70 50.47 60.72 29.26
CA GLY A 70 49.64 60.46 30.43
C GLY A 70 48.30 61.19 30.37
N ARG A 71 48.36 62.49 30.05
CA ARG A 71 47.20 63.38 29.92
C ARG A 71 46.35 63.03 28.69
N LEU A 72 46.97 62.57 27.61
CA LEU A 72 46.26 62.10 26.42
C LEU A 72 45.39 60.88 26.75
N MET A 73 45.96 59.89 27.45
CA MET A 73 45.22 58.69 27.88
C MET A 73 44.04 59.03 28.78
N ASP A 74 44.23 59.92 29.77
CA ASP A 74 43.15 60.33 30.67
C ASP A 74 42.03 61.04 29.90
N THR A 75 42.37 61.91 28.95
CA THR A 75 41.39 62.64 28.14
C THR A 75 40.60 61.67 27.25
N ILE A 76 41.27 60.72 26.59
CA ILE A 76 40.61 59.68 25.79
C ILE A 76 39.66 58.84 26.67
N ALA A 77 40.10 58.42 27.85
CA ALA A 77 39.29 57.60 28.76
C ALA A 77 37.99 58.28 29.22
N THR A 78 37.93 59.62 29.28
CA THR A 78 36.69 60.35 29.59
C THR A 78 35.63 60.26 28.49
N HIS A 79 36.06 60.14 27.23
CA HIS A 79 35.17 60.08 26.06
C HIS A 79 34.80 58.64 25.65
N LEU A 80 35.46 57.64 26.22
CA LEU A 80 35.09 56.24 26.02
C LEU A 80 33.92 55.86 26.95
N ALA A 81 32.98 55.09 26.41
CA ALA A 81 31.80 54.61 27.12
C ALA A 81 32.12 53.37 27.98
N LEU A 82 33.16 53.46 28.82
CA LEU A 82 33.63 52.34 29.65
C LEU A 82 32.85 52.22 30.96
N ASN A 83 32.74 50.98 31.47
CA ASN A 83 32.16 50.71 32.78
C ASN A 83 33.10 51.20 33.91
N VAL A 84 32.52 51.50 35.08
CA VAL A 84 33.27 52.03 36.24
C VAL A 84 34.48 51.16 36.62
N PRO A 85 34.41 49.82 36.66
CA PRO A 85 35.58 48.98 36.97
C PRO A 85 36.72 49.12 35.96
N GLN A 86 36.41 49.30 34.67
CA GLN A 86 37.42 49.50 33.63
C GLN A 86 38.08 50.87 33.74
N LYS A 87 37.30 51.92 34.06
CA LYS A 87 37.84 53.26 34.33
C LYS A 87 38.75 53.27 35.55
N GLN A 88 38.37 52.53 36.59
CA GLN A 88 39.19 52.36 37.79
C GLN A 88 40.51 51.63 37.46
N GLN A 89 40.45 50.55 36.67
CA GLN A 89 41.64 49.81 36.25
C GLN A 89 42.64 50.67 35.45
N ILE A 90 42.14 51.57 34.58
CA ILE A 90 42.98 52.53 33.85
C ILE A 90 43.66 53.51 34.84
N LEU A 91 42.94 53.96 35.87
CA LEU A 91 43.47 54.89 36.88
C LEU A 91 44.51 54.23 37.80
N GLU A 92 44.34 52.95 38.13
CA GLU A 92 45.27 52.18 38.96
C GLU A 92 46.58 51.81 38.24
N THR A 93 46.57 51.83 36.90
CA THR A 93 47.75 51.50 36.10
C THR A 93 48.71 52.70 36.03
N THR A 94 49.77 52.66 36.83
CA THR A 94 50.78 53.72 36.92
C THR A 94 51.79 53.70 35.78
N ASP A 95 52.08 52.51 35.23
CA ASP A 95 52.94 52.33 34.07
C ASP A 95 52.27 52.84 32.78
N LEU A 96 52.96 53.74 32.07
CA LEU A 96 52.38 54.42 30.90
C LEU A 96 52.20 53.49 29.70
N GLU A 97 53.09 52.50 29.53
CA GLU A 97 53.03 51.57 28.41
C GLU A 97 51.89 50.57 28.59
N ALA A 98 51.83 49.92 29.76
CA ALA A 98 50.76 49.00 30.13
C ALA A 98 49.39 49.69 30.11
N ARG A 99 49.31 50.96 30.53
CA ARG A 99 48.06 51.72 30.46
C ARG A 99 47.64 52.04 29.03
N ALA A 100 48.58 52.37 28.16
CA ALA A 100 48.29 52.64 26.75
C ALA A 100 47.78 51.38 26.03
N GLU A 101 48.41 50.23 26.30
CA GLU A 101 47.96 48.92 25.77
C GLU A 101 46.56 48.56 26.27
N LEU A 102 46.29 48.73 27.57
CA LEU A 102 44.96 48.50 28.14
C LEU A 102 43.90 49.39 27.47
N LEU A 103 44.20 50.68 27.28
CA LEU A 103 43.28 51.62 26.64
C LEU A 103 43.01 51.25 25.18
N LEU A 104 44.04 50.86 24.42
CA LEU A 104 43.91 50.40 23.03
C LEU A 104 43.02 49.16 22.93
N SER A 105 43.23 48.17 23.80
CA SER A 105 42.42 46.94 23.82
C SER A 105 40.95 47.22 24.13
N LEU A 106 40.67 48.09 25.09
CA LEU A 106 39.31 48.49 25.43
C LEU A 106 38.62 49.25 24.29
N MET A 107 39.36 50.11 23.58
CA MET A 107 38.85 50.84 22.42
C MET A 107 38.53 49.92 21.24
N GLU A 108 39.35 48.89 20.99
CA GLU A 108 39.10 47.90 19.95
C GLU A 108 37.81 47.10 20.21
N GLY A 109 37.62 46.62 21.44
CA GLY A 109 36.39 45.92 21.82
C GLY A 109 35.12 46.74 21.64
N GLU A 110 35.18 48.04 21.96
CA GLU A 110 34.05 48.96 21.74
C GLU A 110 33.77 49.19 20.25
N ILE A 111 34.81 49.35 19.42
CA ILE A 111 34.65 49.50 17.97
C ILE A 111 33.92 48.28 17.38
N ASP A 112 34.30 47.07 17.77
CA ASP A 112 33.68 45.83 17.30
C ASP A 112 32.19 45.74 17.68
N LEU A 113 31.86 46.11 18.91
CA LEU A 113 30.49 46.11 19.41
C LEU A 113 29.60 47.04 18.55
N PHE A 114 30.05 48.26 18.28
CA PHE A 114 29.32 49.19 17.43
C PHE A 114 29.18 48.70 15.98
N GLN A 115 30.19 48.03 15.42
CA GLN A 115 30.10 47.46 14.07
C GLN A 115 29.04 46.35 13.97
N VAL A 116 28.97 45.48 14.99
CA VAL A 116 27.93 44.43 15.07
C VAL A 116 26.55 45.06 15.18
N GLU A 117 26.37 46.06 16.04
CA GLU A 117 25.09 46.76 16.20
C GLU A 117 24.61 47.38 14.88
N LYS A 118 25.52 48.03 14.14
CA LYS A 118 25.23 48.60 12.81
C LYS A 118 24.81 47.53 11.80
N ARG A 119 25.46 46.36 11.80
CA ARG A 119 25.12 45.23 10.91
C ARG A 119 23.74 44.66 11.22
N ILE A 120 23.38 44.54 12.51
CA ILE A 120 22.06 44.09 12.96
C ILE A 120 20.97 45.08 12.53
N ARG A 121 21.14 46.39 12.81
CA ARG A 121 20.19 47.43 12.39
C ARG A 121 19.96 47.44 10.88
N GLY A 122 21.02 47.23 10.09
CA GLY A 122 20.93 47.14 8.63
C GLY A 122 20.10 45.94 8.13
N ARG A 123 20.21 44.76 8.78
CA ARG A 123 19.38 43.59 8.45
C ARG A 123 17.91 43.82 8.80
N VAL A 124 17.64 44.35 9.99
CA VAL A 124 16.27 44.63 10.45
C VAL A 124 15.57 45.61 9.51
N LYS A 125 16.25 46.69 9.10
CA LYS A 125 15.71 47.66 8.15
C LYS A 125 15.35 47.04 6.80
N LYS A 126 16.24 46.23 6.22
CA LYS A 126 15.97 45.53 4.95
C LYS A 126 14.79 44.56 5.05
N GLN A 127 14.67 43.86 6.18
CA GLN A 127 13.56 42.93 6.42
C GLN A 127 12.22 43.66 6.56
N MET A 128 12.19 44.79 7.30
CA MET A 128 10.99 45.63 7.42
C MET A 128 10.56 46.22 6.06
N GLU A 129 11.49 46.72 5.25
CA GLU A 129 11.18 47.26 3.91
C GLU A 129 10.59 46.18 2.99
N LYS A 130 11.10 44.94 3.06
CA LYS A 130 10.54 43.81 2.31
C LYS A 130 9.12 43.48 2.75
N SER A 131 8.87 43.39 4.06
CA SER A 131 7.54 43.09 4.61
C SER A 131 6.51 44.20 4.32
N GLN A 132 6.89 45.48 4.40
CA GLN A 132 6.00 46.59 4.02
C GLN A 132 5.66 46.57 2.52
N ARG A 133 6.64 46.27 1.66
CA ARG A 133 6.42 46.15 0.22
C ARG A 133 5.47 44.99 -0.11
N GLU A 134 5.63 43.84 0.53
CA GLU A 134 4.72 42.69 0.38
C GLU A 134 3.30 43.01 0.88
N TYR A 135 3.18 43.70 2.02
CA TYR A 135 1.88 44.16 2.55
C TYR A 135 1.18 45.10 1.57
N TYR A 136 1.89 46.10 1.05
CA TYR A 136 1.34 47.06 0.09
C TYR A 136 0.91 46.41 -1.23
N LEU A 137 1.71 45.48 -1.77
CA LEU A 137 1.36 44.75 -2.98
C LEU A 137 0.12 43.86 -2.80
N ASN A 138 -0.03 43.22 -1.63
CA ASN A 138 -1.21 42.42 -1.32
C ASN A 138 -2.49 43.26 -1.16
N GLU A 139 -2.39 44.43 -0.52
CA GLU A 139 -3.50 45.40 -0.46
C GLU A 139 -3.87 45.92 -1.86
N GLN A 140 -2.88 46.25 -2.70
CA GLN A 140 -3.13 46.64 -4.09
C GLN A 140 -3.77 45.50 -4.90
N MET A 141 -3.31 44.26 -4.75
CA MET A 141 -3.94 43.11 -5.42
C MET A 141 -5.38 42.90 -4.99
N LYS A 142 -5.69 43.06 -3.69
CA LYS A 142 -7.08 43.02 -3.19
C LYS A 142 -7.93 44.15 -3.75
N ALA A 143 -7.38 45.36 -3.84
CA ALA A 143 -8.08 46.50 -4.44
C ALA A 143 -8.33 46.29 -5.94
N ILE A 144 -7.32 45.81 -6.69
CA ILE A 144 -7.44 45.46 -8.10
C ILE A 144 -8.49 44.36 -8.30
N GLN A 145 -8.46 43.28 -7.51
CA GLN A 145 -9.45 42.21 -7.57
C GLN A 145 -10.87 42.70 -7.27
N LYS A 146 -11.02 43.72 -6.42
CA LYS A 146 -12.30 44.33 -6.08
C LYS A 146 -12.81 45.30 -7.15
N GLU A 147 -11.91 45.98 -7.87
CA GLU A 147 -12.27 46.86 -8.99
C GLU A 147 -12.46 46.12 -10.33
N LEU A 148 -11.83 44.96 -10.52
CA LEU A 148 -11.95 44.20 -11.77
C LEU A 148 -13.30 43.50 -11.96
N GLY A 149 -14.21 43.52 -10.97
CA GLY A 149 -15.63 43.25 -11.17
C GLY A 149 -16.02 41.90 -11.78
N ASP A 150 -15.19 40.86 -11.68
CA ASP A 150 -15.48 39.53 -12.25
C ASP A 150 -14.86 38.44 -11.37
N LEU A 151 -15.61 37.92 -10.39
CA LEU A 151 -15.44 36.56 -9.81
C LEU A 151 -16.50 36.17 -8.75
N ASP A 152 -17.75 36.66 -8.85
CA ASP A 152 -18.89 36.12 -8.07
C ASP A 152 -19.58 34.92 -8.76
N GLU A 153 -19.08 34.43 -9.91
CA GLU A 153 -19.63 33.25 -10.62
C GLU A 153 -18.82 31.94 -10.44
N ALA A 154 -17.75 31.93 -9.65
CA ALA A 154 -17.17 30.68 -9.17
C ALA A 154 -17.61 30.48 -7.72
N PRO A 155 -18.50 29.53 -7.39
CA PRO A 155 -18.69 29.17 -5.99
C PRO A 155 -17.32 28.88 -5.41
N ASN A 156 -17.01 29.51 -4.28
CA ASN A 156 -15.72 29.40 -3.61
C ASN A 156 -15.44 27.89 -3.41
N GLU A 157 -14.55 27.29 -4.21
CA GLU A 157 -14.30 25.85 -4.22
C GLU A 157 -14.00 25.33 -2.81
N PHE A 158 -13.37 26.20 -2.01
CA PHE A 158 -13.14 26.02 -0.59
C PHE A 158 -14.42 25.83 0.24
N GLU A 159 -15.47 26.63 0.02
CA GLU A 159 -16.75 26.50 0.72
C GLU A 159 -17.48 25.21 0.31
N GLU A 160 -17.42 24.82 -0.97
CA GLU A 160 -17.97 23.53 -1.40
C GLU A 160 -17.26 22.35 -0.72
N LEU A 161 -15.93 22.36 -0.71
CA LEU A 161 -15.14 21.31 -0.04
C LEU A 161 -15.42 21.30 1.46
N LYS A 162 -15.51 22.47 2.10
CA LYS A 162 -15.86 22.59 3.52
C LYS A 162 -17.25 22.02 3.82
N GLY A 163 -18.24 22.31 2.96
CA GLY A 163 -19.58 21.73 3.04
C GLY A 163 -19.55 20.20 2.94
N LYS A 164 -18.86 19.67 1.92
CA LYS A 164 -18.70 18.21 1.73
C LYS A 164 -18.00 17.52 2.89
N VAL A 165 -16.95 18.12 3.46
CA VAL A 165 -16.26 17.60 4.66
C VAL A 165 -17.22 17.53 5.85
N ALA A 166 -18.04 18.56 6.06
CA ALA A 166 -19.05 18.56 7.13
C ALA A 166 -20.16 17.51 6.92
N GLU A 167 -20.61 17.29 5.69
CA GLU A 167 -21.66 16.32 5.35
C GLU A 167 -21.18 14.86 5.35
N SER A 168 -19.89 14.62 5.13
CA SER A 168 -19.29 13.28 4.98
C SER A 168 -19.52 12.34 6.18
N GLY A 169 -19.72 12.92 7.38
CA GLY A 169 -19.93 12.17 8.62
C GLY A 169 -18.68 11.46 9.12
N MET A 170 -17.50 12.05 8.90
CA MET A 170 -16.21 11.59 9.42
C MET A 170 -16.19 11.47 10.95
N PRO A 171 -15.46 10.49 11.51
CA PRO A 171 -15.12 10.47 12.93
C PRO A 171 -14.27 11.69 13.32
N PRO A 172 -14.20 12.04 14.62
CA PRO A 172 -13.53 13.26 15.09
C PRO A 172 -12.08 13.36 14.64
N GLU A 173 -11.32 12.28 14.69
CA GLU A 173 -9.91 12.24 14.25
C GLU A 173 -9.75 12.52 12.76
N ALA A 174 -10.54 11.84 11.92
CA ALA A 174 -10.55 12.07 10.47
C ALA A 174 -11.01 13.48 10.10
N PHE A 175 -12.00 14.01 10.82
CA PHE A 175 -12.53 15.35 10.62
C PHE A 175 -11.52 16.44 11.00
N GLU A 176 -10.79 16.27 12.11
CA GLU A 176 -9.74 17.18 12.52
C GLU A 176 -8.60 17.21 11.48
N LYS A 177 -8.17 16.04 11.00
CA LYS A 177 -7.13 15.94 9.97
C LYS A 177 -7.58 16.53 8.64
N ALA A 178 -8.81 16.25 8.19
CA ALA A 178 -9.37 16.81 6.98
C ALA A 178 -9.48 18.35 7.05
N ASN A 179 -9.90 18.90 8.19
CA ASN A 179 -9.94 20.36 8.38
C ASN A 179 -8.53 20.98 8.42
N GLY A 180 -7.56 20.30 9.03
CA GLY A 180 -6.16 20.71 9.02
C GLY A 180 -5.63 20.83 7.59
N GLU A 181 -5.87 19.81 6.77
CA GLU A 181 -5.46 19.80 5.35
C GLU A 181 -6.26 20.81 4.50
N LEU A 182 -7.55 21.01 4.77
CA LEU A 182 -8.38 22.04 4.14
C LEU A 182 -7.82 23.45 4.41
N ASN A 183 -7.43 23.74 5.66
CA ASN A 183 -6.83 25.02 6.03
C ASN A 183 -5.47 25.24 5.36
N LYS A 184 -4.64 24.18 5.24
CA LYS A 184 -3.39 24.24 4.48
C LYS A 184 -3.65 24.56 3.00
N LEU A 185 -4.62 23.89 2.38
CA LEU A 185 -5.00 24.14 0.98
C LEU A 185 -5.39 25.61 0.74
N LYS A 186 -6.10 26.24 1.69
CA LYS A 186 -6.48 27.66 1.62
C LYS A 186 -5.28 28.61 1.57
N MET A 187 -4.17 28.27 2.23
CA MET A 187 -2.96 29.09 2.26
C MET A 187 -2.05 28.85 1.05
N MET A 188 -2.27 27.78 0.29
CA MET A 188 -1.46 27.41 -0.87
C MET A 188 -1.97 28.06 -2.15
N SER A 189 -1.06 28.30 -3.09
CA SER A 189 -1.45 28.68 -4.45
C SER A 189 -2.08 27.48 -5.18
N PRO A 190 -3.24 27.66 -5.87
CA PRO A 190 -3.89 26.59 -6.65
C PRO A 190 -3.01 25.96 -7.73
N MET A 191 -1.97 26.67 -8.19
CA MET A 191 -1.03 26.19 -9.21
C MET A 191 0.12 25.33 -8.64
N SER A 192 0.22 25.17 -7.32
CA SER A 192 1.28 24.38 -6.69
C SER A 192 1.04 22.87 -6.86
N ALA A 193 2.12 22.12 -7.11
CA ALA A 193 2.09 20.66 -7.11
C ALA A 193 1.60 20.08 -5.76
N GLU A 194 1.95 20.72 -4.64
CA GLU A 194 1.51 20.31 -3.31
C GLU A 194 -0.01 20.51 -3.12
N ALA A 195 -0.57 21.59 -3.68
CA ALA A 195 -2.01 21.83 -3.63
C ALA A 195 -2.79 20.73 -4.36
N SER A 196 -2.25 20.20 -5.47
CA SER A 196 -2.87 19.07 -6.18
C SER A 196 -2.90 17.78 -5.34
N VAL A 197 -1.85 17.52 -4.55
CA VAL A 197 -1.76 16.34 -3.68
C VAL A 197 -2.74 16.47 -2.51
N VAL A 198 -2.80 17.63 -1.88
CA VAL A 198 -3.74 17.91 -0.77
C VAL A 198 -5.19 17.86 -1.24
N ARG A 199 -5.49 18.40 -2.44
CA ARG A 199 -6.80 18.30 -3.06
C ARG A 199 -7.20 16.85 -3.31
N GLY A 200 -6.32 16.06 -3.93
CA GLY A 200 -6.55 14.63 -4.14
C GLY A 200 -6.78 13.88 -2.83
N TYR A 201 -6.06 14.22 -1.77
CA TYR A 201 -6.26 13.66 -0.43
C TYR A 201 -7.65 14.00 0.13
N LEU A 202 -8.08 15.26 0.05
CA LEU A 202 -9.41 15.69 0.48
C LEU A 202 -10.51 15.00 -0.34
N ASP A 203 -10.33 14.85 -1.65
CA ASP A 203 -11.27 14.13 -2.51
C ASP A 203 -11.41 12.67 -2.09
N TRP A 204 -10.31 11.98 -1.75
CA TRP A 204 -10.39 10.63 -1.22
C TRP A 204 -11.10 10.57 0.13
N MET A 205 -10.74 11.46 1.07
CA MET A 205 -11.38 11.55 2.38
C MET A 205 -12.90 11.77 2.25
N ILE A 206 -13.35 12.64 1.35
CA ILE A 206 -14.77 12.93 1.13
C ILE A 206 -15.51 11.73 0.49
N ASN A 207 -14.88 11.07 -0.49
CA ASN A 207 -15.52 10.00 -1.25
C ASN A 207 -15.57 8.65 -0.50
N ILE A 208 -14.69 8.43 0.47
CA ILE A 208 -14.72 7.23 1.31
C ILE A 208 -15.95 7.25 2.23
N PRO A 209 -16.74 6.16 2.31
CA PRO A 209 -18.00 6.15 3.04
C PRO A 209 -17.85 5.95 4.56
N TRP A 210 -17.78 7.03 5.33
CA TRP A 210 -17.67 6.98 6.80
C TRP A 210 -18.94 6.54 7.53
N LYS A 211 -20.11 7.06 7.12
CA LYS A 211 -21.40 6.83 7.80
C LYS A 211 -22.43 6.08 6.96
N LYS A 212 -22.37 6.24 5.63
CA LYS A 212 -23.38 5.70 4.70
C LYS A 212 -23.32 4.19 4.64
N ARG A 213 -24.43 3.51 4.94
CA ARG A 213 -24.53 2.03 4.96
C ARG A 213 -25.73 1.52 4.16
N SER A 214 -25.57 0.36 3.55
CA SER A 214 -26.66 -0.41 2.94
C SER A 214 -27.53 -1.08 4.02
N LYS A 215 -28.84 -1.17 3.77
CA LYS A 215 -29.77 -1.85 4.66
C LYS A 215 -29.60 -3.36 4.50
N VAL A 216 -28.94 -3.98 5.48
CA VAL A 216 -28.71 -5.43 5.50
C VAL A 216 -30.03 -6.16 5.77
N MET A 217 -30.29 -7.20 4.98
CA MET A 217 -31.44 -8.10 5.18
C MET A 217 -30.97 -9.40 5.86
N HIS A 218 -31.66 -9.79 6.93
CA HIS A 218 -31.34 -10.99 7.73
C HIS A 218 -32.40 -12.09 7.59
N ASN A 219 -32.90 -12.31 6.38
CA ASN A 219 -33.91 -13.34 6.08
C ASN A 219 -33.22 -14.56 5.47
N LEU A 220 -33.21 -15.69 6.20
CA LEU A 220 -32.58 -16.93 5.76
C LEU A 220 -33.37 -17.59 4.62
N ASP A 221 -34.69 -17.66 4.71
CA ASP A 221 -35.56 -18.21 3.65
C ASP A 221 -35.40 -17.46 2.32
N ARG A 222 -35.10 -16.16 2.39
CA ARG A 222 -34.75 -15.37 1.20
C ARG A 222 -33.37 -15.75 0.67
N ALA A 223 -32.39 -15.91 1.57
CA ALA A 223 -31.03 -16.28 1.19
C ALA A 223 -30.99 -17.64 0.51
N GLU A 224 -31.68 -18.63 1.06
CA GLU A 224 -31.85 -19.97 0.48
C GLU A 224 -32.44 -19.89 -0.93
N ARG A 225 -33.59 -19.22 -1.08
CA ARG A 225 -34.23 -19.02 -2.40
C ARG A 225 -33.33 -18.34 -3.44
N VAL A 226 -32.55 -17.33 -3.03
CA VAL A 226 -31.63 -16.65 -3.94
C VAL A 226 -30.48 -17.57 -4.35
N LEU A 227 -29.89 -18.31 -3.40
CA LEU A 227 -28.82 -19.26 -3.67
C LEU A 227 -29.29 -20.39 -4.60
N ASP A 228 -30.51 -20.91 -4.40
CA ASP A 228 -31.10 -21.95 -5.25
C ASP A 228 -31.50 -21.46 -6.63
N GLN A 229 -31.94 -20.21 -6.73
CA GLN A 229 -32.24 -19.61 -8.02
C GLN A 229 -30.97 -19.48 -8.86
N ASP A 230 -29.87 -19.06 -8.26
CA ASP A 230 -28.63 -18.73 -8.98
C ASP A 230 -27.71 -19.93 -9.23
N HIS A 231 -27.78 -20.97 -8.40
CA HIS A 231 -26.88 -22.13 -8.45
C HIS A 231 -27.66 -23.44 -8.42
N TYR A 232 -27.33 -24.33 -9.36
CA TYR A 232 -27.88 -25.68 -9.38
C TYR A 232 -27.02 -26.63 -8.53
N GLY A 233 -27.66 -27.46 -7.72
CA GLY A 233 -26.99 -28.37 -6.77
C GLY A 233 -26.23 -27.61 -5.69
N LEU A 234 -25.05 -28.11 -5.33
CA LEU A 234 -24.20 -27.54 -4.28
C LEU A 234 -24.88 -27.47 -2.90
N ASP A 235 -25.74 -28.44 -2.58
CA ASP A 235 -26.58 -28.42 -1.39
C ASP A 235 -25.74 -28.27 -0.11
N GLU A 236 -24.68 -29.08 0.04
CA GLU A 236 -23.76 -28.97 1.19
C GLU A 236 -23.09 -27.58 1.30
N VAL A 237 -22.74 -26.97 0.17
CA VAL A 237 -22.07 -25.65 0.14
C VAL A 237 -23.07 -24.55 0.52
N LYS A 238 -24.31 -24.64 0.02
CA LYS A 238 -25.38 -23.70 0.33
C LYS A 238 -25.76 -23.79 1.81
N ASP A 239 -25.90 -25.00 2.35
CA ASP A 239 -26.18 -25.23 3.77
C ASP A 239 -25.12 -24.58 4.66
N ARG A 240 -23.82 -24.77 4.34
CA ARG A 240 -22.73 -24.10 5.06
C ARG A 240 -22.80 -22.57 5.00
N ILE A 241 -23.14 -22.00 3.84
CA ILE A 241 -23.34 -20.56 3.69
C ILE A 241 -24.53 -20.09 4.56
N LEU A 242 -25.62 -20.86 4.61
CA LEU A 242 -26.79 -20.56 5.43
C LEU A 242 -26.47 -20.65 6.93
N GLU A 243 -25.68 -21.64 7.37
CA GLU A 243 -25.15 -21.74 8.74
C GLU A 243 -24.37 -20.47 9.11
N TYR A 244 -23.45 -20.04 8.23
CA TYR A 244 -22.67 -18.81 8.42
C TYR A 244 -23.56 -17.56 8.56
N LEU A 245 -24.55 -17.41 7.66
CA LEU A 245 -25.50 -16.29 7.70
C LEU A 245 -26.41 -16.34 8.95
N ALA A 246 -26.74 -17.53 9.45
CA ALA A 246 -27.52 -17.71 10.66
C ALA A 246 -26.76 -17.24 11.90
N VAL A 247 -25.45 -17.52 11.98
CA VAL A 247 -24.57 -17.00 13.04
C VAL A 247 -24.50 -15.46 12.97
N GLN A 248 -24.35 -14.89 11.77
CA GLN A 248 -24.33 -13.45 11.56
C GLN A 248 -25.64 -12.75 11.97
N LYS A 249 -26.79 -13.42 11.81
CA LYS A 249 -28.07 -12.89 12.28
C LYS A 249 -28.11 -12.73 13.82
N ARG A 250 -27.39 -13.58 14.55
CA ARG A 250 -27.37 -13.61 16.01
C ARG A 250 -26.35 -12.64 16.60
N VAL A 251 -25.20 -12.46 15.94
CA VAL A 251 -24.08 -11.66 16.44
C VAL A 251 -23.95 -10.35 15.64
N LYS A 252 -24.05 -9.20 16.33
CA LYS A 252 -23.96 -7.87 15.67
C LYS A 252 -22.59 -7.54 15.09
N LYS A 253 -21.51 -8.08 15.66
CA LYS A 253 -20.12 -7.95 15.16
C LYS A 253 -19.53 -9.35 15.03
N LEU A 254 -19.24 -9.77 13.80
CA LEU A 254 -18.59 -11.05 13.53
C LEU A 254 -17.15 -10.99 14.04
N LYS A 255 -16.87 -11.75 15.10
CA LYS A 255 -15.51 -12.20 15.43
C LYS A 255 -15.20 -13.58 14.83
N GLY A 256 -16.06 -14.04 13.94
CA GLY A 256 -15.96 -15.37 13.32
C GLY A 256 -14.95 -15.40 12.18
N PRO A 257 -14.55 -16.61 11.75
CA PRO A 257 -13.63 -16.81 10.64
C PRO A 257 -14.20 -16.24 9.32
N VAL A 258 -13.29 -15.87 8.42
CA VAL A 258 -13.65 -15.36 7.08
C VAL A 258 -13.96 -16.53 6.16
N LEU A 259 -15.08 -16.46 5.43
CA LEU A 259 -15.49 -17.53 4.53
C LEU A 259 -14.55 -17.62 3.31
N CYS A 260 -13.98 -18.80 3.06
CA CYS A 260 -13.08 -19.06 1.93
C CYS A 260 -13.62 -20.18 1.04
N LEU A 261 -14.02 -19.84 -0.18
CA LEU A 261 -14.51 -20.78 -1.18
C LEU A 261 -13.33 -21.37 -1.97
N VAL A 262 -13.06 -22.66 -1.80
CA VAL A 262 -11.94 -23.35 -2.46
C VAL A 262 -12.46 -24.38 -3.45
N GLY A 263 -11.96 -24.37 -4.68
CA GLY A 263 -12.36 -25.37 -5.67
C GLY A 263 -11.72 -25.13 -7.04
N PRO A 264 -11.86 -26.04 -8.01
CA PRO A 264 -11.27 -25.85 -9.33
C PRO A 264 -11.85 -24.60 -10.04
N PRO A 265 -11.15 -24.07 -11.07
CA PRO A 265 -11.66 -22.93 -11.82
C PRO A 265 -12.98 -23.27 -12.53
N GLY A 266 -13.90 -22.31 -12.58
CA GLY A 266 -15.18 -22.48 -13.29
C GLY A 266 -16.27 -23.20 -12.51
N VAL A 267 -16.11 -23.41 -11.20
CA VAL A 267 -17.17 -23.97 -10.32
C VAL A 267 -18.15 -22.93 -9.76
N GLY A 268 -18.06 -21.65 -10.15
CA GLY A 268 -19.04 -20.64 -9.72
C GLY A 268 -18.75 -19.95 -8.37
N LYS A 269 -17.51 -19.99 -7.87
CA LYS A 269 -17.09 -19.30 -6.63
C LYS A 269 -17.44 -17.80 -6.62
N THR A 270 -17.10 -17.09 -7.69
CA THR A 270 -17.38 -15.65 -7.82
C THR A 270 -18.89 -15.37 -7.84
N SER A 271 -19.66 -16.18 -8.57
CA SER A 271 -21.11 -16.06 -8.67
C SER A 271 -21.83 -16.40 -7.35
N LEU A 272 -21.28 -17.31 -6.53
CA LEU A 272 -21.76 -17.53 -5.16
C LEU A 272 -21.57 -16.27 -4.30
N GLY A 273 -20.41 -15.61 -4.38
CA GLY A 273 -20.17 -14.33 -3.70
C GLY A 273 -21.18 -13.23 -4.09
N GLU A 274 -21.50 -13.13 -5.38
CA GLU A 274 -22.54 -12.22 -5.88
C GLU A 274 -23.94 -12.56 -5.33
N SER A 275 -24.25 -13.85 -5.24
CA SER A 275 -25.53 -14.35 -4.73
C SER A 275 -25.68 -14.07 -3.23
N ILE A 276 -24.61 -14.24 -2.45
CA ILE A 276 -24.56 -13.87 -1.02
C ILE A 276 -24.77 -12.36 -0.84
N ALA A 277 -24.16 -11.53 -1.68
CA ALA A 277 -24.34 -10.07 -1.62
C ALA A 277 -25.81 -9.68 -1.90
N ARG A 278 -26.44 -10.31 -2.90
CA ARG A 278 -27.85 -10.09 -3.25
C ARG A 278 -28.81 -10.58 -2.15
N ALA A 279 -28.53 -11.75 -1.59
CA ALA A 279 -29.28 -12.36 -0.48
C ALA A 279 -29.27 -11.46 0.77
N THR A 280 -28.12 -10.89 1.11
CA THR A 280 -27.94 -9.99 2.26
C THR A 280 -28.26 -8.52 1.96
N ASN A 281 -28.55 -8.18 0.70
CA ASN A 281 -28.79 -6.82 0.21
C ASN A 281 -27.61 -5.86 0.45
N ARG A 282 -26.38 -6.37 0.30
CA ARG A 282 -25.14 -5.60 0.34
C ARG A 282 -24.68 -5.28 -1.08
N LYS A 283 -23.97 -4.16 -1.26
CA LYS A 283 -23.31 -3.88 -2.54
C LYS A 283 -22.15 -4.88 -2.73
N PHE A 284 -22.06 -5.46 -3.92
CA PHE A 284 -21.02 -6.41 -4.27
C PHE A 284 -19.77 -5.70 -4.81
N VAL A 285 -18.61 -6.13 -4.36
CA VAL A 285 -17.30 -5.59 -4.76
C VAL A 285 -16.34 -6.74 -4.97
N ARG A 286 -15.65 -6.76 -6.11
CA ARG A 286 -14.61 -7.74 -6.40
C ARG A 286 -13.24 -7.09 -6.49
N MET A 287 -12.27 -7.71 -5.83
CA MET A 287 -10.85 -7.39 -5.89
C MET A 287 -10.07 -8.69 -6.15
N ALA A 288 -9.33 -8.72 -7.27
CA ALA A 288 -8.43 -9.82 -7.57
C ALA A 288 -7.11 -9.61 -6.85
N LEU A 289 -6.66 -10.64 -6.14
CA LEU A 289 -5.36 -10.72 -5.44
C LEU A 289 -4.32 -11.48 -6.26
N GLY A 290 -4.74 -12.13 -7.36
CA GLY A 290 -3.84 -12.81 -8.27
C GLY A 290 -2.78 -11.86 -8.85
N GLY A 291 -1.51 -12.16 -8.59
CA GLY A 291 -0.38 -11.35 -9.05
C GLY A 291 -0.06 -10.14 -8.17
N VAL A 292 -0.74 -9.95 -7.04
CA VAL A 292 -0.32 -8.96 -6.03
C VAL A 292 0.98 -9.43 -5.39
N ARG A 293 1.97 -8.54 -5.38
CA ARG A 293 3.31 -8.82 -4.83
C ARG A 293 3.78 -7.78 -3.83
N ASP A 294 3.14 -6.61 -3.78
CA ASP A 294 3.52 -5.51 -2.93
C ASP A 294 2.39 -5.20 -1.94
N GLU A 295 2.78 -4.99 -0.68
CA GLU A 295 1.93 -4.58 0.41
C GLU A 295 1.25 -3.23 0.14
N SER A 296 1.93 -2.36 -0.62
CA SER A 296 1.41 -1.04 -1.00
C SER A 296 0.12 -1.12 -1.84
N GLU A 297 -0.18 -2.25 -2.49
CA GLU A 297 -1.45 -2.43 -3.18
C GLU A 297 -2.65 -2.55 -2.21
N ILE A 298 -2.39 -2.97 -0.97
CA ILE A 298 -3.41 -3.13 0.08
C ILE A 298 -3.42 -1.90 0.99
N ARG A 299 -2.26 -1.46 1.51
CA ARG A 299 -2.12 -0.33 2.44
C ARG A 299 -1.86 1.05 1.79
N GLY A 300 -1.69 1.10 0.47
CA GLY A 300 -1.40 2.34 -0.24
C GLY A 300 0.05 2.81 -0.12
N HIS A 301 0.36 3.89 -0.84
CA HIS A 301 1.65 4.57 -0.77
C HIS A 301 1.61 5.75 0.20
N ARG A 302 2.75 6.06 0.83
CA ARG A 302 2.91 7.30 1.60
C ARG A 302 2.67 8.52 0.70
N ARG A 303 2.08 9.58 1.26
CA ARG A 303 1.71 10.83 0.58
C ARG A 303 2.93 11.73 0.29
N THR A 304 3.93 11.22 -0.40
CA THR A 304 5.18 11.95 -0.73
C THR A 304 5.28 12.38 -2.19
N TYR A 305 4.52 11.78 -3.10
CA TYR A 305 4.60 12.07 -4.53
C TYR A 305 3.21 12.31 -5.14
N ILE A 306 3.16 13.04 -6.27
CA ILE A 306 1.93 13.35 -7.01
C ILE A 306 1.18 12.07 -7.43
N GLY A 307 1.90 10.96 -7.64
CA GLY A 307 1.33 9.66 -8.00
C GLY A 307 0.99 8.75 -6.82
N SER A 308 1.10 9.22 -5.57
CA SER A 308 0.73 8.41 -4.41
C SER A 308 -0.77 8.15 -4.40
N MET A 309 -1.15 6.89 -4.23
CA MET A 309 -2.55 6.44 -4.25
C MET A 309 -2.85 5.65 -2.97
N PRO A 310 -4.09 5.72 -2.46
CA PRO A 310 -4.54 4.86 -1.37
C PRO A 310 -4.61 3.41 -1.81
N GLY A 311 -4.65 2.47 -0.86
CA GLY A 311 -4.75 1.06 -1.14
C GLY A 311 -6.00 0.69 -1.94
N LYS A 312 -5.95 -0.43 -2.68
CA LYS A 312 -7.05 -0.90 -3.53
C LYS A 312 -8.37 -1.09 -2.75
N ILE A 313 -8.30 -1.43 -1.47
CA ILE A 313 -9.49 -1.58 -0.61
C ILE A 313 -10.23 -0.25 -0.47
N LEU A 314 -9.52 0.82 -0.07
CA LEU A 314 -10.11 2.16 0.06
C LEU A 314 -10.58 2.71 -1.29
N GLN A 315 -9.82 2.50 -2.36
CA GLN A 315 -10.24 2.89 -3.71
C GLN A 315 -11.58 2.24 -4.12
N LYS A 316 -11.75 0.96 -3.80
CA LYS A 316 -12.99 0.22 -4.10
C LYS A 316 -14.13 0.66 -3.19
N LEU A 317 -13.87 0.97 -1.92
CA LEU A 317 -14.87 1.53 -1.00
C LEU A 317 -15.39 2.89 -1.48
N ALA A 318 -14.50 3.77 -1.91
CA ALA A 318 -14.86 5.07 -2.48
C ALA A 318 -15.77 4.92 -3.72
N LYS A 319 -15.46 3.96 -4.61
CA LYS A 319 -16.31 3.67 -5.80
C LYS A 319 -17.70 3.14 -5.43
N VAL A 320 -17.80 2.40 -4.33
CA VAL A 320 -19.02 1.69 -3.93
C VAL A 320 -19.93 2.58 -3.07
N GLY A 321 -19.32 3.49 -2.30
CA GLY A 321 -20.00 4.54 -1.55
C GLY A 321 -20.88 4.04 -0.40
N VAL A 322 -20.59 2.85 0.16
CA VAL A 322 -21.18 2.37 1.42
C VAL A 322 -20.10 1.73 2.29
N LYS A 323 -20.25 1.82 3.62
CA LYS A 323 -19.30 1.28 4.62
C LYS A 323 -19.35 -0.24 4.76
N ASN A 324 -20.50 -0.87 4.45
CA ASN A 324 -20.76 -2.29 4.72
C ASN A 324 -20.99 -3.17 3.46
N PRO A 325 -20.18 -3.05 2.38
CA PRO A 325 -20.32 -3.91 1.21
C PRO A 325 -19.89 -5.36 1.51
N LEU A 326 -20.14 -6.25 0.56
CA LEU A 326 -19.50 -7.56 0.49
C LEU A 326 -18.27 -7.44 -0.41
N PHE A 327 -17.09 -7.69 0.15
CA PHE A 327 -15.81 -7.73 -0.56
C PHE A 327 -15.44 -9.17 -0.89
N LEU A 328 -15.41 -9.49 -2.18
CA LEU A 328 -14.89 -10.74 -2.70
C LEU A 328 -13.41 -10.57 -3.05
N LEU A 329 -12.55 -11.26 -2.29
CA LEU A 329 -11.12 -11.37 -2.51
C LEU A 329 -10.84 -12.61 -3.38
N ASP A 330 -10.57 -12.38 -4.66
CA ASP A 330 -10.44 -13.43 -5.68
C ASP A 330 -8.98 -13.88 -5.82
N GLU A 331 -8.76 -15.19 -6.02
CA GLU A 331 -7.45 -15.82 -6.23
C GLU A 331 -6.39 -15.56 -5.14
N ILE A 332 -6.75 -15.79 -3.86
CA ILE A 332 -5.82 -15.61 -2.73
C ILE A 332 -4.62 -16.57 -2.76
N ASP A 333 -4.73 -17.72 -3.43
CA ASP A 333 -3.63 -18.68 -3.61
C ASP A 333 -2.56 -18.22 -4.62
N LYS A 334 -2.83 -17.16 -5.39
CA LYS A 334 -1.91 -16.63 -6.41
C LYS A 334 -1.18 -15.37 -5.98
N MET A 335 -1.16 -15.08 -4.68
CA MET A 335 -0.34 -14.00 -4.13
C MET A 335 1.13 -14.40 -4.14
N GLY A 336 1.98 -13.50 -4.62
CA GLY A 336 3.42 -13.71 -4.63
C GLY A 336 4.06 -13.16 -3.37
N MET A 337 5.08 -13.84 -2.87
CA MET A 337 6.00 -13.28 -1.88
C MET A 337 7.19 -12.66 -2.63
N ASP A 338 7.33 -11.34 -2.57
CA ASP A 338 8.52 -10.63 -3.05
C ASP A 338 9.33 -10.08 -1.86
N HIS A 339 10.60 -9.76 -2.08
CA HIS A 339 11.52 -9.27 -1.03
C HIS A 339 11.13 -7.90 -0.44
N ARG A 340 10.10 -7.23 -0.97
CA ARG A 340 9.69 -5.85 -0.60
C ARG A 340 8.61 -5.77 0.48
N GLY A 341 8.10 -6.90 0.94
CA GLY A 341 7.04 -6.99 1.95
C GLY A 341 6.15 -8.20 1.70
N ASP A 342 5.46 -8.65 2.74
CA ASP A 342 4.52 -9.77 2.63
C ASP A 342 3.08 -9.25 2.50
N PRO A 343 2.46 -9.32 1.30
CA PRO A 343 1.07 -8.88 1.13
C PRO A 343 0.09 -9.70 1.97
N ALA A 344 0.44 -10.93 2.37
CA ALA A 344 -0.39 -11.71 3.27
C ALA A 344 -0.49 -11.07 4.67
N SER A 345 0.59 -10.45 5.13
CA SER A 345 0.62 -9.72 6.41
C SER A 345 -0.31 -8.49 6.40
N ALA A 346 -0.38 -7.74 5.30
CA ALA A 346 -1.35 -6.65 5.18
C ALA A 346 -2.80 -7.15 5.06
N LEU A 347 -3.04 -8.30 4.43
CA LEU A 347 -4.37 -8.91 4.43
C LEU A 347 -4.79 -9.43 5.81
N LEU A 348 -3.86 -9.87 6.64
CA LEU A 348 -4.18 -10.27 8.02
C LEU A 348 -4.79 -9.11 8.80
N GLU A 349 -4.21 -7.91 8.73
CA GLU A 349 -4.76 -6.73 9.41
C GLU A 349 -6.18 -6.40 8.92
N VAL A 350 -6.45 -6.57 7.63
CA VAL A 350 -7.76 -6.33 7.02
C VAL A 350 -8.79 -7.39 7.43
N LEU A 351 -8.38 -8.66 7.48
CA LEU A 351 -9.27 -9.80 7.69
C LEU A 351 -9.46 -10.15 9.16
N ASP A 352 -8.52 -9.79 10.03
CA ASP A 352 -8.58 -10.07 11.47
C ASP A 352 -9.64 -9.18 12.14
N PRO A 353 -10.72 -9.75 12.72
CA PRO A 353 -11.74 -8.99 13.45
C PRO A 353 -11.19 -8.19 14.63
N GLU A 354 -10.01 -8.53 15.15
CA GLU A 354 -9.37 -7.81 16.23
C GLU A 354 -8.60 -6.57 15.77
N GLN A 355 -8.16 -6.51 14.51
CA GLN A 355 -7.34 -5.41 13.98
C GLN A 355 -8.08 -4.52 12.97
N ASN A 356 -9.05 -5.09 12.24
CA ASN A 356 -9.70 -4.41 11.11
C ASN A 356 -10.48 -3.14 11.46
N HIS A 357 -10.74 -2.88 12.74
CA HIS A 357 -11.41 -1.67 13.22
C HIS A 357 -10.47 -0.44 13.28
N THR A 358 -9.16 -0.67 13.29
CA THR A 358 -8.09 0.34 13.27
C THR A 358 -7.15 0.11 12.07
N PHE A 359 -7.71 -0.18 10.89
CA PHE A 359 -6.88 -0.41 9.71
C PHE A 359 -6.20 0.90 9.28
N SER A 360 -4.87 0.89 9.23
CA SER A 360 -4.07 2.07 8.89
C SER A 360 -3.56 2.01 7.45
N ASP A 361 -4.10 2.86 6.58
CA ASP A 361 -3.58 3.06 5.22
C ASP A 361 -2.48 4.16 5.21
N HIS A 362 -1.37 3.89 4.54
CA HIS A 362 -0.22 4.79 4.47
C HIS A 362 -0.50 6.12 3.76
N TYR A 363 -1.50 6.17 2.90
CA TYR A 363 -1.93 7.39 2.22
C TYR A 363 -2.88 8.20 3.09
N LEU A 364 -3.84 7.53 3.75
CA LEU A 364 -4.86 8.18 4.57
C LEU A 364 -4.28 8.70 5.89
N GLU A 365 -3.34 7.95 6.48
CA GLU A 365 -2.71 8.23 7.77
C GLU A 365 -3.73 8.48 8.90
N VAL A 366 -4.89 7.84 8.82
CA VAL A 366 -5.95 7.79 9.85
C VAL A 366 -6.52 6.39 9.83
N ASP A 367 -6.90 5.90 11.00
CA ASP A 367 -7.52 4.60 11.15
C ASP A 367 -8.90 4.56 10.49
N TYR A 368 -9.12 3.53 9.67
CA TYR A 368 -10.41 3.30 9.02
C TYR A 368 -11.03 1.99 9.49
N ASP A 369 -12.29 2.05 9.93
CA ASP A 369 -13.02 0.90 10.45
C ASP A 369 -13.61 0.03 9.33
N LEU A 370 -12.97 -1.13 9.09
CA LEU A 370 -13.41 -2.16 8.14
C LEU A 370 -14.31 -3.23 8.77
N SER A 371 -14.64 -3.15 10.06
CA SER A 371 -15.34 -4.23 10.78
C SER A 371 -16.78 -4.52 10.28
N ASP A 372 -17.42 -3.56 9.62
CA ASP A 372 -18.76 -3.70 9.05
C ASP A 372 -18.78 -4.38 7.66
N ILE A 373 -17.61 -4.56 7.04
CA ILE A 373 -17.43 -5.17 5.72
C ILE A 373 -17.53 -6.69 5.86
N MET A 374 -18.25 -7.32 4.93
CA MET A 374 -18.28 -8.78 4.83
C MET A 374 -17.23 -9.23 3.83
N PHE A 375 -16.14 -9.83 4.31
CA PHE A 375 -15.10 -10.40 3.45
C PHE A 375 -15.46 -11.84 3.08
N VAL A 376 -15.28 -12.18 1.80
CA VAL A 376 -15.38 -13.54 1.26
C VAL A 376 -14.15 -13.77 0.40
N CYS A 377 -13.40 -14.83 0.66
CA CYS A 377 -12.21 -15.19 -0.09
C CYS A 377 -12.52 -16.31 -1.07
N THR A 378 -11.79 -16.37 -2.17
CA THR A 378 -11.83 -17.52 -3.07
C THR A 378 -10.42 -17.97 -3.43
N SER A 379 -10.26 -19.28 -3.60
CA SER A 379 -9.00 -19.90 -3.96
C SER A 379 -9.21 -21.03 -4.95
N ASN A 380 -8.21 -21.32 -5.80
CA ASN A 380 -8.26 -22.50 -6.67
C ASN A 380 -7.66 -23.75 -6.02
N SER A 381 -6.76 -23.55 -5.06
CA SER A 381 -6.04 -24.61 -4.36
C SER A 381 -6.00 -24.38 -2.85
N MET A 382 -5.53 -25.37 -2.10
CA MET A 382 -5.30 -25.22 -0.65
C MET A 382 -3.95 -24.56 -0.33
N ASN A 383 -3.22 -24.07 -1.34
CA ASN A 383 -1.92 -23.40 -1.19
C ASN A 383 -2.10 -21.94 -0.74
N ILE A 384 -2.77 -21.75 0.39
CA ILE A 384 -3.01 -20.45 1.02
C ILE A 384 -1.96 -20.27 2.13
N PRO A 385 -1.40 -19.07 2.34
CA PRO A 385 -0.50 -18.82 3.47
C PRO A 385 -1.12 -19.27 4.80
N ALA A 386 -0.38 -20.07 5.58
CA ALA A 386 -0.87 -20.66 6.83
C ALA A 386 -1.47 -19.64 7.83
N PRO A 387 -0.87 -18.44 8.02
CA PRO A 387 -1.45 -17.43 8.91
C PRO A 387 -2.87 -16.99 8.52
N LEU A 388 -3.15 -16.94 7.21
CA LEU A 388 -4.47 -16.60 6.68
C LEU A 388 -5.44 -17.78 6.82
N LEU A 389 -4.96 -19.00 6.56
CA LEU A 389 -5.77 -20.21 6.64
C LEU A 389 -6.37 -20.42 8.04
N ASP A 390 -5.60 -20.14 9.09
CA ASP A 390 -6.04 -20.27 10.50
C ASP A 390 -7.17 -19.29 10.88
N ARG A 391 -7.42 -18.26 10.06
CA ARG A 391 -8.48 -17.26 10.24
C ARG A 391 -9.64 -17.44 9.26
N MET A 392 -9.62 -18.52 8.47
CA MET A 392 -10.60 -18.79 7.43
C MET A 392 -11.42 -20.05 7.70
N GLU A 393 -12.70 -19.98 7.34
CA GLU A 393 -13.57 -21.14 7.24
C GLU A 393 -13.57 -21.63 5.80
N VAL A 394 -12.91 -22.75 5.55
CA VAL A 394 -12.72 -23.29 4.21
C VAL A 394 -13.92 -24.13 3.79
N ILE A 395 -14.63 -23.69 2.75
CA ILE A 395 -15.70 -24.45 2.10
C ILE A 395 -15.19 -24.96 0.76
N ARG A 396 -15.03 -26.28 0.66
CA ARG A 396 -14.54 -26.94 -0.55
C ARG A 396 -15.71 -27.18 -1.52
N ILE A 397 -15.62 -26.59 -2.71
CA ILE A 397 -16.56 -26.79 -3.81
C ILE A 397 -15.97 -27.84 -4.75
N PRO A 398 -16.57 -29.03 -4.86
CA PRO A 398 -16.12 -30.04 -5.81
C PRO A 398 -16.38 -29.63 -7.27
N GLY A 399 -15.86 -30.41 -8.20
CA GLY A 399 -16.26 -30.32 -9.61
C GLY A 399 -17.69 -30.82 -9.82
N TYR A 400 -18.23 -30.54 -11.00
CA TYR A 400 -19.58 -30.96 -11.38
C TYR A 400 -19.57 -32.29 -12.13
N THR A 401 -20.57 -33.11 -11.86
CA THR A 401 -20.92 -34.31 -12.64
C THR A 401 -21.50 -33.93 -14.01
N GLU A 402 -21.55 -34.88 -14.97
CA GLU A 402 -22.16 -34.62 -16.29
C GLU A 402 -23.61 -34.14 -16.20
N GLY A 403 -24.41 -34.76 -15.32
CA GLY A 403 -25.80 -34.38 -15.09
C GLY A 403 -25.94 -32.97 -14.51
N GLU A 404 -25.06 -32.59 -13.57
CA GLU A 404 -25.04 -31.23 -13.03
C GLU A 404 -24.61 -30.22 -14.09
N LYS A 405 -23.55 -30.48 -14.86
CA LYS A 405 -23.10 -29.60 -15.95
C LYS A 405 -24.18 -29.38 -16.99
N MET A 406 -24.92 -30.44 -17.34
CA MET A 406 -26.06 -30.35 -18.25
C MET A 406 -27.13 -29.38 -17.72
N ASN A 407 -27.54 -29.54 -16.45
CA ASN A 407 -28.53 -28.67 -15.84
C ASN A 407 -28.05 -27.22 -15.71
N ILE A 408 -26.78 -27.02 -15.33
CA ILE A 408 -26.15 -25.70 -15.26
C ILE A 408 -26.13 -25.04 -16.66
N ALA A 409 -25.77 -25.80 -17.69
CA ALA A 409 -25.74 -25.30 -19.06
C ALA A 409 -27.11 -24.82 -19.53
N LYS A 410 -28.15 -25.63 -19.33
CA LYS A 410 -29.52 -25.30 -19.73
C LYS A 410 -30.10 -24.12 -18.97
N ARG A 411 -29.98 -24.12 -17.64
CA ARG A 411 -30.63 -23.10 -16.79
C ARG A 411 -29.91 -21.77 -16.83
N TYR A 412 -28.58 -21.76 -16.97
CA TYR A 412 -27.78 -20.55 -16.79
C TYR A 412 -26.90 -20.21 -17.99
N LEU A 413 -26.09 -21.15 -18.48
CA LEU A 413 -25.06 -20.79 -19.48
C LEU A 413 -25.66 -20.47 -20.85
N VAL A 414 -26.61 -21.28 -21.34
CA VAL A 414 -27.26 -21.06 -22.64
C VAL A 414 -28.04 -19.74 -22.65
N PRO A 415 -28.97 -19.47 -21.70
CA PRO A 415 -29.68 -18.19 -21.66
C PRO A 415 -28.73 -16.99 -21.55
N LYS A 416 -27.73 -17.07 -20.68
CA LYS A 416 -26.73 -16.00 -20.50
C LYS A 416 -25.94 -15.74 -21.78
N GLN A 417 -25.49 -16.78 -22.48
CA GLN A 417 -24.76 -16.61 -23.73
C GLN A 417 -25.66 -16.11 -24.86
N PHE A 418 -26.93 -16.53 -24.92
CA PHE A 418 -27.87 -16.02 -25.91
C PHE A 418 -28.13 -14.53 -25.71
N GLN A 419 -28.36 -14.10 -24.48
CA GLN A 419 -28.53 -12.69 -24.14
C GLN A 419 -27.28 -11.87 -24.47
N ASN A 420 -26.08 -12.35 -24.09
CA ASN A 420 -24.82 -11.64 -24.34
C ASN A 420 -24.48 -11.49 -25.83
N ASN A 421 -24.94 -12.43 -26.67
CA ASN A 421 -24.70 -12.38 -28.11
C ASN A 421 -25.90 -11.80 -28.89
N GLY A 422 -27.01 -11.45 -28.22
CA GLY A 422 -28.18 -10.85 -28.84
C GLY A 422 -29.07 -11.81 -29.64
N ILE A 423 -29.03 -13.11 -29.33
CA ILE A 423 -29.93 -14.13 -29.92
C ILE A 423 -31.33 -13.93 -29.33
N LYS A 424 -32.36 -13.82 -30.18
CA LYS A 424 -33.75 -13.73 -29.71
C LYS A 424 -34.30 -15.10 -29.34
N GLU A 425 -35.30 -15.12 -28.47
CA GLU A 425 -36.00 -16.35 -28.11
C GLU A 425 -36.56 -17.05 -29.36
N GLY A 426 -36.26 -18.34 -29.49
CA GLY A 426 -36.69 -19.17 -30.62
C GLY A 426 -35.82 -19.08 -31.88
N GLU A 427 -34.84 -18.18 -31.96
CA GLU A 427 -33.92 -18.14 -33.13
C GLU A 427 -32.97 -19.35 -33.17
N VAL A 428 -32.57 -19.84 -31.99
CA VAL A 428 -31.63 -20.96 -31.84
C VAL A 428 -32.12 -21.90 -30.76
N ILE A 429 -32.11 -23.19 -31.05
CA ILE A 429 -32.45 -24.26 -30.11
C ILE A 429 -31.28 -25.23 -30.07
N ILE A 430 -30.76 -25.51 -28.87
CA ILE A 430 -29.69 -26.49 -28.69
C ILE A 430 -30.30 -27.73 -28.04
N ASP A 431 -30.19 -28.86 -28.71
CA ASP A 431 -30.70 -30.12 -28.19
C ASP A 431 -29.87 -30.59 -26.98
N ASP A 432 -30.53 -31.33 -26.09
CA ASP A 432 -29.88 -31.90 -24.90
C ASP A 432 -28.70 -32.80 -25.26
N GLU A 433 -28.84 -33.60 -26.31
CA GLU A 433 -27.77 -34.47 -26.80
C GLU A 433 -26.60 -33.67 -27.40
N ALA A 434 -26.89 -32.52 -28.02
CA ALA A 434 -25.87 -31.62 -28.54
C ALA A 434 -25.06 -30.98 -27.40
N LEU A 435 -25.73 -30.54 -26.32
CA LEU A 435 -25.06 -30.09 -25.10
C LEU A 435 -24.21 -31.20 -24.47
N LEU A 436 -24.71 -32.44 -24.47
CA LEU A 436 -23.98 -33.59 -23.93
C LEU A 436 -22.71 -33.87 -24.77
N SER A 437 -22.83 -33.76 -26.09
CA SER A 437 -21.71 -33.85 -27.03
C SER A 437 -20.66 -32.78 -26.76
N LEU A 438 -21.07 -31.53 -26.48
CA LEU A 438 -20.15 -30.46 -26.07
C LEU A 438 -19.41 -30.81 -24.77
N ILE A 439 -20.12 -31.31 -23.77
CA ILE A 439 -19.53 -31.71 -22.48
C ILE A 439 -18.50 -32.84 -22.69
N ARG A 440 -18.85 -33.91 -23.41
CA ARG A 440 -18.01 -35.12 -23.53
C ARG A 440 -16.83 -34.98 -24.50
N HIS A 441 -17.02 -34.29 -25.62
CA HIS A 441 -16.04 -34.29 -26.72
C HIS A 441 -15.26 -32.99 -26.89
N TYR A 442 -15.73 -31.89 -26.28
CA TYR A 442 -15.13 -30.57 -26.46
C TYR A 442 -14.64 -29.92 -25.16
N THR A 443 -14.96 -30.50 -24.00
CA THR A 443 -14.49 -30.03 -22.70
C THR A 443 -13.83 -31.16 -21.90
N LYS A 444 -12.77 -30.83 -21.15
CA LYS A 444 -12.12 -31.71 -20.17
C LYS A 444 -11.69 -30.87 -18.97
N GLU A 445 -12.64 -30.63 -18.06
CA GLU A 445 -12.47 -29.79 -16.87
C GLU A 445 -13.40 -30.24 -15.75
N ALA A 446 -13.14 -29.85 -14.50
CA ALA A 446 -14.06 -30.06 -13.37
C ALA A 446 -15.22 -29.06 -13.34
N GLY A 447 -14.99 -27.82 -13.76
CA GLY A 447 -15.99 -26.75 -13.80
C GLY A 447 -16.78 -26.68 -15.12
N VAL A 448 -17.30 -25.50 -15.42
CA VAL A 448 -18.06 -25.21 -16.66
C VAL A 448 -17.49 -24.03 -17.46
N ARG A 449 -16.24 -23.63 -17.24
CA ARG A 449 -15.64 -22.45 -17.88
C ARG A 449 -15.39 -22.68 -19.38
N GLU A 450 -14.77 -23.81 -19.73
CA GLU A 450 -14.59 -24.20 -21.13
C GLU A 450 -15.93 -24.55 -21.78
N LEU A 451 -16.87 -25.14 -21.04
CA LEU A 451 -18.24 -25.37 -21.52
C LEU A 451 -18.93 -24.05 -21.92
N GLU A 452 -18.88 -23.03 -21.06
CA GLU A 452 -19.40 -21.70 -21.38
C GLU A 452 -18.73 -21.11 -22.64
N ARG A 453 -17.40 -21.30 -22.80
CA ARG A 453 -16.68 -20.85 -24.01
C ARG A 453 -17.13 -21.58 -25.27
N GLN A 454 -17.40 -22.89 -25.19
CA GLN A 454 -17.91 -23.65 -26.34
C GLN A 454 -19.33 -23.19 -26.71
N ILE A 455 -20.23 -23.00 -25.73
CA ILE A 455 -21.57 -22.46 -25.97
C ILE A 455 -21.50 -21.06 -26.60
N ALA A 456 -20.63 -20.18 -26.09
CA ALA A 456 -20.40 -18.85 -26.66
C ALA A 456 -19.86 -18.89 -28.10
N LYS A 457 -19.00 -19.87 -28.41
CA LYS A 457 -18.46 -20.08 -29.77
C LYS A 457 -19.57 -20.51 -30.74
N VAL A 458 -20.43 -21.42 -30.30
CA VAL A 458 -21.60 -21.88 -31.05
C VAL A 458 -22.54 -20.71 -31.33
N ALA A 459 -22.95 -19.98 -30.29
CA ALA A 459 -23.82 -18.80 -30.41
C ALA A 459 -23.29 -17.76 -31.41
N ARG A 460 -22.00 -17.39 -31.31
CA ARG A 460 -21.38 -16.43 -32.23
C ARG A 460 -21.35 -16.89 -33.69
N LYS A 461 -21.11 -18.18 -33.92
CA LYS A 461 -21.11 -18.73 -35.29
C LYS A 461 -22.52 -18.73 -35.89
N VAL A 462 -23.53 -19.14 -35.11
CA VAL A 462 -24.92 -19.13 -35.57
C VAL A 462 -25.37 -17.72 -35.91
N ILE A 463 -25.08 -16.73 -35.05
CA ILE A 463 -25.40 -15.32 -35.35
C ILE A 463 -24.70 -14.83 -36.61
N ARG A 464 -23.42 -15.17 -36.79
CA ARG A 464 -22.70 -14.78 -38.01
C ARG A 464 -23.41 -15.32 -39.25
N GLN A 465 -23.81 -16.59 -39.25
CA GLN A 465 -24.48 -17.22 -40.39
C GLN A 465 -25.89 -16.67 -40.61
N LEU A 466 -26.63 -16.33 -39.55
CA LEU A 466 -27.93 -15.64 -39.65
C LEU A 466 -27.76 -14.23 -40.24
N ALA A 467 -26.73 -13.49 -39.82
CA ALA A 467 -26.44 -12.15 -40.31
C ALA A 467 -26.00 -12.15 -41.78
N THR A 468 -25.21 -13.14 -42.21
CA THR A 468 -24.82 -13.32 -43.63
C THR A 468 -25.91 -13.96 -44.49
N LYS A 469 -27.07 -14.32 -43.90
CA LYS A 469 -28.20 -15.02 -44.55
C LYS A 469 -27.81 -16.37 -45.16
N GLU A 470 -26.77 -17.01 -44.65
CA GLU A 470 -26.38 -18.38 -45.02
C GLU A 470 -27.39 -19.40 -44.50
N ILE A 471 -28.02 -19.11 -43.35
CA ILE A 471 -29.05 -19.95 -42.72
C ILE A 471 -30.26 -19.09 -42.32
N LYS A 472 -31.42 -19.73 -42.16
CA LYS A 472 -32.66 -19.10 -41.68
C LYS A 472 -33.03 -19.66 -40.31
N ALA A 473 -33.60 -18.81 -39.45
CA ALA A 473 -34.15 -19.23 -38.17
C ALA A 473 -35.46 -20.03 -38.35
N PRO A 474 -35.81 -20.97 -37.44
CA PRO A 474 -35.03 -21.39 -36.26
C PRO A 474 -33.85 -22.31 -36.63
N VAL A 475 -32.71 -22.12 -35.97
CA VAL A 475 -31.53 -22.98 -36.14
C VAL A 475 -31.49 -24.00 -35.01
N GLN A 476 -31.61 -25.28 -35.35
CA GLN A 476 -31.50 -26.37 -34.39
C GLN A 476 -30.10 -26.97 -34.38
N ILE A 477 -29.50 -27.07 -33.20
CA ILE A 477 -28.16 -27.60 -33.00
C ILE A 477 -28.29 -29.01 -32.44
N THR A 478 -27.87 -29.99 -33.23
CA THR A 478 -27.96 -31.43 -32.98
C THR A 478 -26.55 -32.03 -32.80
N PRO A 479 -26.41 -33.25 -32.26
CA PRO A 479 -25.11 -33.90 -32.09
C PRO A 479 -24.27 -34.01 -33.36
N GLU A 480 -24.92 -34.12 -34.53
CA GLU A 480 -24.30 -34.27 -35.85
C GLU A 480 -23.71 -32.95 -36.34
N ASN A 481 -24.44 -31.84 -36.18
CA ASN A 481 -24.02 -30.54 -36.70
C ASN A 481 -23.17 -29.72 -35.70
N VAL A 482 -23.10 -30.13 -34.43
CA VAL A 482 -22.21 -29.49 -33.41
C VAL A 482 -20.77 -29.35 -33.91
N ALA A 483 -20.28 -30.30 -34.73
CA ALA A 483 -18.93 -30.26 -35.28
C ALA A 483 -18.69 -29.07 -36.24
N GLU A 484 -19.72 -28.61 -36.96
CA GLU A 484 -19.62 -27.44 -37.85
C GLU A 484 -19.35 -26.16 -37.05
N TYR A 485 -19.91 -26.09 -35.85
CA TYR A 485 -19.76 -24.96 -34.93
C TYR A 485 -18.51 -25.07 -34.06
N SER A 486 -18.33 -26.19 -33.38
CA SER A 486 -17.25 -26.37 -32.40
C SER A 486 -15.93 -26.86 -33.01
N GLY A 487 -15.96 -27.40 -34.22
CA GLY A 487 -14.83 -28.00 -34.93
C GLY A 487 -14.74 -29.51 -34.72
N VAL A 488 -13.59 -30.09 -35.07
CA VAL A 488 -13.32 -31.53 -34.84
C VAL A 488 -13.36 -31.85 -33.34
N ARG A 489 -13.86 -33.03 -32.98
CA ARG A 489 -13.88 -33.53 -31.59
C ARG A 489 -12.46 -33.48 -31.01
N LYS A 490 -12.31 -32.83 -29.85
CA LYS A 490 -11.02 -32.64 -29.18
C LYS A 490 -10.67 -33.82 -28.28
N TYR A 491 -11.67 -34.42 -27.65
CA TYR A 491 -11.50 -35.48 -26.67
C TYR A 491 -12.25 -36.74 -27.10
N LYS A 492 -11.62 -37.89 -26.86
CA LYS A 492 -12.25 -39.20 -26.98
C LYS A 492 -12.91 -39.52 -25.64
N TYR A 493 -14.17 -39.93 -25.68
CA TYR A 493 -14.96 -40.30 -24.50
C TYR A 493 -15.36 -41.77 -24.62
N GLY A 494 -15.34 -42.50 -23.50
CA GLY A 494 -15.83 -43.88 -23.45
C GLY A 494 -14.92 -44.94 -24.08
N GLN A 495 -13.67 -44.63 -24.42
CA GLN A 495 -12.68 -45.65 -24.78
C GLN A 495 -12.01 -46.17 -23.50
N ALA A 496 -12.76 -46.86 -22.64
CA ALA A 496 -12.14 -47.98 -21.95
C ALA A 496 -11.71 -48.94 -23.05
N GLU A 497 -10.46 -49.41 -23.05
CA GLU A 497 -10.08 -50.45 -24.00
C GLU A 497 -11.04 -51.63 -23.79
N GLY A 498 -11.90 -51.89 -24.79
CA GLY A 498 -13.10 -52.72 -24.60
C GLY A 498 -12.80 -54.20 -24.34
N GLU A 499 -11.54 -54.60 -24.38
CA GLU A 499 -11.07 -55.96 -24.17
C GLU A 499 -9.99 -56.00 -23.09
N ASN A 500 -10.07 -56.99 -22.19
CA ASN A 500 -9.05 -57.21 -21.18
C ASN A 500 -7.72 -57.59 -21.85
N ARG A 501 -6.66 -56.83 -21.56
CA ARG A 501 -5.30 -57.08 -22.08
C ARG A 501 -4.35 -57.49 -20.96
N ILE A 502 -3.49 -58.47 -21.25
CA ILE A 502 -2.43 -58.88 -20.33
C ILE A 502 -1.36 -57.78 -20.30
N GLY A 503 -0.97 -57.37 -19.09
CA GLY A 503 0.03 -56.31 -18.91
C GLY A 503 -0.52 -54.89 -19.02
N GLN A 504 -1.85 -54.71 -19.01
CA GLN A 504 -2.47 -53.39 -18.94
C GLN A 504 -3.54 -53.36 -17.83
N VAL A 505 -3.49 -52.35 -16.97
CA VAL A 505 -4.44 -52.16 -15.86
C VAL A 505 -4.95 -50.73 -15.87
N THR A 506 -6.26 -50.54 -15.68
CA THR A 506 -6.82 -49.20 -15.52
C THR A 506 -6.68 -48.73 -14.09
N GLY A 507 -5.92 -47.65 -13.88
CA GLY A 507 -5.77 -46.95 -12.60
C GLY A 507 -6.57 -45.66 -12.56
N LEU A 508 -6.92 -45.23 -11.34
CA LEU A 508 -7.50 -43.92 -11.08
C LEU A 508 -6.39 -42.97 -10.61
N ALA A 509 -6.27 -41.83 -11.25
CA ALA A 509 -5.41 -40.75 -10.81
C ALA A 509 -6.24 -39.52 -10.45
N TRP A 510 -5.79 -38.81 -9.41
CA TRP A 510 -6.36 -37.50 -9.10
C TRP A 510 -5.48 -36.42 -9.71
N THR A 511 -6.04 -35.64 -10.63
CA THR A 511 -5.41 -34.44 -11.19
C THR A 511 -6.13 -33.19 -10.71
N GLN A 512 -5.52 -32.03 -10.91
CA GLN A 512 -6.13 -30.74 -10.56
C GLN A 512 -7.45 -30.47 -11.30
N VAL A 513 -7.68 -31.14 -12.44
CA VAL A 513 -8.90 -31.01 -13.25
C VAL A 513 -9.95 -32.08 -12.94
N GLY A 514 -9.66 -33.00 -12.02
CA GLY A 514 -10.60 -34.05 -11.58
C GLY A 514 -9.94 -35.44 -11.49
N GLY A 515 -10.77 -36.47 -11.32
CA GLY A 515 -10.34 -37.85 -11.45
C GLY A 515 -10.12 -38.22 -12.92
N GLU A 516 -9.01 -38.86 -13.23
CA GLU A 516 -8.65 -39.34 -14.55
C GLU A 516 -8.40 -40.86 -14.52
N LEU A 517 -8.78 -41.54 -15.60
CA LEU A 517 -8.43 -42.93 -15.84
C LEU A 517 -7.09 -42.97 -16.56
N LEU A 518 -6.13 -43.71 -16.00
CA LEU A 518 -4.83 -43.98 -16.62
C LEU A 518 -4.71 -45.46 -16.94
N SER A 519 -4.10 -45.80 -18.07
CA SER A 519 -3.65 -47.17 -18.32
C SER A 519 -2.23 -47.34 -17.75
N ILE A 520 -2.03 -48.28 -16.85
CA ILE A 520 -0.71 -48.71 -16.39
C ILE A 520 -0.32 -49.90 -17.25
N GLU A 521 0.83 -49.83 -17.90
CA GLU A 521 1.33 -50.87 -18.80
C GLU A 521 2.60 -51.49 -18.24
N VAL A 522 2.67 -52.82 -18.23
CA VAL A 522 3.84 -53.57 -17.78
C VAL A 522 4.14 -54.67 -18.79
N VAL A 523 5.38 -54.66 -19.27
CA VAL A 523 5.88 -55.68 -20.19
C VAL A 523 7.05 -56.42 -19.55
N ALA A 524 7.01 -57.75 -19.61
CA ALA A 524 8.10 -58.61 -19.21
C ALA A 524 8.82 -59.13 -20.46
N VAL A 525 10.12 -58.83 -20.59
CA VAL A 525 10.97 -59.29 -21.70
C VAL A 525 12.14 -60.11 -21.16
N PRO A 526 12.63 -61.14 -21.88
CA PRO A 526 13.83 -61.88 -21.45
C PRO A 526 15.02 -60.92 -21.26
N GLY A 527 15.69 -61.01 -20.12
CA GLY A 527 16.67 -60.02 -19.68
C GLY A 527 17.53 -60.48 -18.49
N LYS A 528 18.04 -59.52 -17.72
CA LYS A 528 18.93 -59.73 -16.55
C LYS A 528 18.32 -59.25 -15.23
N GLY A 529 16.99 -59.05 -15.16
CA GLY A 529 16.32 -58.60 -13.94
C GLY A 529 16.21 -57.09 -13.76
N ARG A 530 16.36 -56.30 -14.83
CA ARG A 530 16.30 -54.83 -14.77
C ARG A 530 14.86 -54.35 -14.70
N GLN A 531 14.65 -53.28 -13.94
CA GLN A 531 13.38 -52.55 -13.92
C GLN A 531 13.54 -51.23 -14.68
N VAL A 532 12.82 -51.10 -15.79
CA VAL A 532 12.75 -49.86 -16.57
C VAL A 532 11.44 -49.15 -16.22
N LYS A 533 11.52 -47.86 -15.92
CA LYS A 533 10.39 -47.04 -15.47
C LYS A 533 10.27 -45.85 -16.41
N THR A 534 9.15 -45.71 -17.13
CA THR A 534 8.91 -44.60 -18.06
C THR A 534 7.56 -43.94 -17.82
N GLY A 535 7.45 -42.64 -18.13
CA GLY A 535 6.21 -41.87 -17.91
C GLY A 535 6.32 -40.75 -16.88
N SER A 536 7.52 -40.20 -16.65
CA SER A 536 7.75 -39.09 -15.71
C SER A 536 7.28 -39.38 -14.28
N LEU A 537 7.73 -40.53 -13.75
CA LEU A 537 7.40 -41.03 -12.43
C LEU A 537 8.30 -40.39 -11.36
N GLY A 538 7.69 -39.83 -10.31
CA GLY A 538 8.41 -39.32 -9.14
C GLY A 538 8.93 -40.43 -8.21
N ASP A 539 9.64 -40.04 -7.16
CA ASP A 539 10.37 -40.98 -6.29
C ASP A 539 9.42 -41.90 -5.50
N VAL A 540 8.26 -41.40 -5.05
CA VAL A 540 7.28 -42.19 -4.28
C VAL A 540 6.63 -43.25 -5.16
N MET A 541 6.36 -42.93 -6.43
CA MET A 541 5.90 -43.92 -7.41
C MET A 541 6.97 -44.98 -7.70
N GLN A 542 8.24 -44.60 -7.76
CA GLN A 542 9.33 -45.54 -7.99
C GLN A 542 9.53 -46.53 -6.83
N GLU A 543 9.34 -46.08 -5.59
CA GLU A 543 9.30 -46.93 -4.40
C GLU A 543 8.11 -47.89 -4.44
N SER A 544 6.94 -47.40 -4.88
CA SER A 544 5.72 -48.21 -5.01
C SER A 544 5.90 -49.37 -6.00
N ILE A 545 6.59 -49.15 -7.12
CA ILE A 545 6.95 -50.21 -8.08
C ILE A 545 7.86 -51.27 -7.43
N GLN A 546 8.83 -50.85 -6.61
CA GLN A 546 9.73 -51.77 -5.91
C GLN A 546 8.97 -52.61 -4.88
N ALA A 547 8.07 -51.98 -4.11
CA ALA A 547 7.20 -52.65 -3.16
C ALA A 547 6.29 -53.67 -3.85
N ALA A 548 5.61 -53.27 -4.93
CA ALA A 548 4.77 -54.17 -5.73
C ALA A 548 5.56 -55.37 -6.26
N THR A 549 6.74 -55.14 -6.84
CA THR A 549 7.60 -56.24 -7.33
C THR A 549 8.03 -57.18 -6.21
N THR A 550 8.29 -56.64 -5.01
CA THR A 550 8.65 -57.43 -3.83
C THR A 550 7.49 -58.30 -3.35
N VAL A 551 6.27 -57.77 -3.37
CA VAL A 551 5.04 -58.52 -3.05
C VAL A 551 4.83 -59.66 -4.04
N VAL A 552 4.92 -59.40 -5.36
CA VAL A 552 4.79 -60.43 -6.40
C VAL A 552 5.86 -61.51 -6.22
N ARG A 553 7.12 -61.12 -5.93
CA ARG A 553 8.21 -62.07 -5.67
C ARG A 553 7.94 -62.95 -4.44
N SER A 554 7.46 -62.37 -3.34
CA SER A 554 7.14 -63.11 -2.12
C SER A 554 5.99 -64.12 -2.30
N ARG A 555 5.08 -63.85 -3.25
CA ARG A 555 3.90 -64.67 -3.54
C ARG A 555 4.02 -65.47 -4.84
N ALA A 556 5.19 -65.51 -5.47
CA ALA A 556 5.39 -66.07 -6.80
C ALA A 556 4.88 -67.52 -6.92
N GLN A 557 5.14 -68.35 -5.90
CA GLN A 557 4.69 -69.75 -5.88
C GLN A 557 3.15 -69.88 -5.85
N ILE A 558 2.47 -69.01 -5.10
CA ILE A 558 1.00 -69.02 -4.99
C ILE A 558 0.36 -68.48 -6.27
N LEU A 559 1.01 -67.52 -6.93
CA LEU A 559 0.55 -66.89 -8.17
C LEU A 559 0.91 -67.68 -9.45
N GLY A 560 1.61 -68.81 -9.33
CA GLY A 560 2.05 -69.61 -10.48
C GLY A 560 3.19 -68.99 -11.29
N ILE A 561 3.94 -68.06 -10.71
CA ILE A 561 5.07 -67.36 -11.33
C ILE A 561 6.37 -68.08 -10.95
N SER A 562 7.29 -68.24 -11.91
CA SER A 562 8.61 -68.83 -11.65
C SER A 562 9.39 -68.03 -10.60
N GLY A 563 9.91 -68.68 -9.55
CA GLY A 563 10.64 -68.01 -8.47
C GLY A 563 11.85 -67.18 -8.94
N ASN A 564 12.42 -67.49 -10.10
CA ASN A 564 13.60 -66.83 -10.66
C ASN A 564 13.27 -65.80 -11.75
N PHE A 565 12.00 -65.38 -11.89
CA PHE A 565 11.60 -64.42 -12.93
C PHE A 565 12.38 -63.10 -12.83
N HIS A 566 12.65 -62.65 -11.61
CA HIS A 566 13.36 -61.42 -11.29
C HIS A 566 14.85 -61.41 -11.72
N GLU A 567 15.43 -62.55 -12.11
CA GLU A 567 16.80 -62.64 -12.63
C GLU A 567 16.82 -62.81 -14.15
N LYS A 568 15.75 -63.40 -14.73
CA LYS A 568 15.69 -63.81 -16.14
C LYS A 568 14.87 -62.89 -17.03
N PHE A 569 14.07 -62.00 -16.44
CA PHE A 569 13.21 -61.08 -17.17
C PHE A 569 13.45 -59.65 -16.71
N ASP A 570 13.54 -58.74 -17.67
CA ASP A 570 13.47 -57.31 -17.43
C ASP A 570 12.00 -56.88 -17.44
N LEU A 571 11.62 -56.02 -16.50
CA LEU A 571 10.26 -55.49 -16.37
C LEU A 571 10.26 -54.02 -16.79
N HIS A 572 9.43 -53.67 -17.76
CA HIS A 572 9.24 -52.29 -18.19
C HIS A 572 7.86 -51.81 -17.77
N PHE A 573 7.84 -50.89 -16.81
CA PHE A 573 6.64 -50.17 -16.36
C PHE A 573 6.51 -48.87 -17.16
N HIS A 574 5.39 -48.72 -17.86
CA HIS A 574 5.03 -47.51 -18.56
C HIS A 574 3.71 -46.95 -18.02
N VAL A 575 3.72 -45.67 -17.65
CA VAL A 575 2.50 -44.90 -17.38
C VAL A 575 2.40 -43.83 -18.47
N PRO A 576 1.45 -43.94 -19.42
CA PRO A 576 1.25 -42.99 -20.52
C PRO A 576 0.97 -41.57 -20.02
N GLU A 577 1.08 -40.58 -20.93
CA GLU A 577 1.14 -39.13 -20.66
C GLU A 577 2.44 -38.63 -20.02
N GLY A 578 3.59 -38.97 -20.64
CA GLY A 578 4.91 -38.65 -20.09
C GLY A 578 5.27 -37.16 -19.89
N ALA A 579 4.38 -36.22 -20.18
CA ALA A 579 4.62 -34.79 -19.93
C ALA A 579 4.12 -34.33 -18.55
N THR A 580 3.18 -35.04 -17.92
CA THR A 580 2.68 -34.71 -16.58
C THR A 580 3.42 -35.54 -15.53
N PRO A 581 4.13 -34.91 -14.57
CA PRO A 581 4.81 -35.66 -13.51
C PRO A 581 3.77 -36.34 -12.63
N LYS A 582 3.96 -37.63 -12.37
CA LYS A 582 3.05 -38.49 -11.60
C LYS A 582 3.77 -39.01 -10.37
N ASP A 583 3.28 -38.62 -9.21
CA ASP A 583 3.89 -39.00 -7.94
C ASP A 583 2.82 -39.25 -6.87
N GLY A 584 2.95 -40.34 -6.11
CA GLY A 584 1.98 -40.79 -5.12
C GLY A 584 1.82 -42.32 -5.05
N PRO A 585 1.60 -42.92 -3.87
CA PRO A 585 1.62 -44.38 -3.70
C PRO A 585 0.32 -45.09 -4.10
N SER A 586 -0.72 -44.35 -4.49
CA SER A 586 -2.07 -44.87 -4.73
C SER A 586 -2.15 -45.87 -5.89
N ALA A 587 -1.20 -45.85 -6.81
CA ALA A 587 -1.15 -46.77 -7.95
C ALA A 587 -0.55 -48.14 -7.62
N GLY A 588 -0.10 -48.39 -6.38
CA GLY A 588 0.64 -49.61 -6.02
C GLY A 588 -0.10 -50.91 -6.30
N ILE A 589 -1.43 -50.95 -6.12
CA ILE A 589 -2.25 -52.12 -6.46
C ILE A 589 -2.34 -52.32 -7.98
N GLY A 590 -2.44 -51.24 -8.76
CA GLY A 590 -2.49 -51.35 -10.22
C GLY A 590 -1.15 -51.73 -10.86
N MET A 591 -0.04 -51.51 -10.15
CA MET A 591 1.31 -51.92 -10.53
C MET A 591 1.66 -53.37 -10.14
N CYS A 592 0.98 -53.91 -9.11
CA CYS A 592 1.15 -55.28 -8.61
C CYS A 592 0.31 -56.26 -9.41
#